data_AF-A0A7C5IQK9-F1
#
_entry.id   AF-A0A7C5IQK9-F1
#
_cell.length_a   1.000
_cell.length_b   1.000
_cell.length_c   1.000
_cell.angle_alpha   90.00
_cell.angle_beta   90.00
_cell.angle_gamma   90.00
#
_symmetry.space_group_name_H-M   'P 1'
#
loop_
_entity.id
_entity.type
_entity.pdbx_description
1 polymer ?
#
loop_
_entity_poly.entity_id
_entity_poly.type
_entity_poly.pdbx_seq_one_letter_code
_entity_poly.pdbx_strand_id
1 'polypeptide(L)'
;ETYAEIVLEQEFSCRFHWNENRDTRNPKGNKTGADLVGFIEAEGQVLFLFGEVKTSSETANRPPQVMTSSVGIEAQLRNLYDDRSKRLILISYLKNKMRHYPEGHPFRDDFEAGERAYYSGDCDFQLIGVLVRDVEPDERDVSVSYGRLRTQILEPKGIKLLALYLPIQRNEWLSIINENPE
;
A
#
# COMPACT_ATOMS: atom_id res chain seq x y z
N GLU A 1 0.80 -8.80 -3.35
CA GLU A 1 0.17 -8.06 -2.25
C GLU A 1 0.63 -8.61 -0.91
N THR A 2 0.28 -9.85 -0.54
CA THR A 2 0.67 -10.48 0.74
C THR A 2 2.14 -10.32 1.14
N TYR A 3 3.09 -10.60 0.24
CA TYR A 3 4.51 -10.43 0.57
C TYR A 3 4.88 -8.98 0.94
N ALA A 4 4.28 -8.00 0.25
CA ALA A 4 4.48 -6.60 0.56
C ALA A 4 3.88 -6.23 1.92
N GLU A 5 2.66 -6.70 2.21
CA GLU A 5 2.01 -6.48 3.51
C GLU A 5 2.86 -6.99 4.67
N ILE A 6 3.35 -8.24 4.59
CA ILE A 6 4.20 -8.85 5.63
C ILE A 6 5.45 -8.00 5.89
N VAL A 7 6.17 -7.61 4.83
CA VAL A 7 7.39 -6.80 5.00
C VAL A 7 7.06 -5.43 5.58
N LEU A 8 5.96 -4.81 5.17
CA LEU A 8 5.52 -3.52 5.69
C LEU A 8 5.09 -3.59 7.16
N GLU A 9 4.45 -4.68 7.58
CA GLU A 9 4.09 -4.90 8.99
C GLU A 9 5.32 -5.14 9.86
N GLN A 10 6.30 -5.90 9.37
CA GLN A 10 7.51 -6.25 10.12
C GLN A 10 8.50 -5.09 10.22
N GLU A 11 8.68 -4.34 9.14
CA GLU A 11 9.81 -3.40 9.02
C GLU A 11 9.38 -1.92 9.01
N PHE A 12 8.09 -1.62 8.84
CA PHE A 12 7.61 -0.25 8.60
C PHE A 12 6.44 0.17 9.48
N SER A 13 6.20 -0.52 10.60
CA SER A 13 5.11 -0.21 11.55
C SER A 13 3.74 -0.06 10.89
N CYS A 14 3.54 -0.74 9.77
CA CYS A 14 2.25 -0.79 9.10
C CYS A 14 1.36 -1.82 9.78
N ARG A 15 0.05 -1.62 9.71
CA ARG A 15 -0.94 -2.57 10.24
C ARG A 15 -2.01 -2.75 9.19
N PHE A 16 -2.00 -3.92 8.54
CA PHE A 16 -3.03 -4.32 7.59
C PHE A 16 -3.95 -5.31 8.28
N HIS A 17 -5.24 -5.21 7.98
CA HIS A 17 -6.20 -6.15 8.55
C HIS A 17 -6.82 -6.94 7.43
N TRP A 18 -6.34 -8.17 7.31
CA TRP A 18 -6.83 -9.22 6.42
C TRP A 18 -8.34 -9.21 6.33
N ASN A 19 -8.82 -9.22 5.10
CA ASN A 19 -10.22 -9.15 4.81
C ASN A 19 -10.59 -10.48 4.14
N GLU A 20 -10.81 -11.53 4.93
CA GLU A 20 -11.41 -12.79 4.45
C GLU A 20 -12.73 -12.51 3.68
N ASN A 21 -13.37 -11.38 3.98
CA ASN A 21 -14.59 -10.92 3.31
C ASN A 21 -14.38 -10.06 2.05
N ARG A 22 -13.15 -9.69 1.68
CA ARG A 22 -12.86 -9.01 0.39
C ARG A 22 -12.85 -10.02 -0.75
N ASP A 23 -12.34 -11.23 -0.50
CA ASP A 23 -12.32 -12.32 -1.48
C ASP A 23 -13.70 -12.94 -1.73
N THR A 24 -14.60 -12.95 -0.74
CA THR A 24 -15.93 -13.56 -0.90
C THR A 24 -16.95 -12.65 -1.59
N ARG A 25 -16.73 -11.33 -1.67
CA ARG A 25 -17.79 -10.39 -2.08
C ARG A 25 -17.68 -9.81 -3.48
N ASN A 26 -16.60 -10.07 -4.23
CA ASN A 26 -16.56 -9.59 -5.62
C ASN A 26 -15.57 -10.35 -6.53
N PRO A 27 -16.02 -11.43 -7.22
CA PRO A 27 -15.22 -12.15 -8.22
C PRO A 27 -14.74 -11.28 -9.41
N LYS A 28 -15.18 -10.01 -9.49
CA LYS A 28 -14.85 -9.03 -10.55
C LYS A 28 -14.52 -7.63 -10.00
N GLY A 29 -14.07 -7.52 -8.76
CA GLY A 29 -14.17 -6.28 -7.99
C GLY A 29 -12.92 -5.46 -7.70
N ASN A 30 -12.02 -5.26 -8.66
CA ASN A 30 -10.98 -4.22 -8.49
C ASN A 30 -11.53 -2.81 -8.78
N LYS A 31 -12.69 -2.46 -8.20
CA LYS A 31 -13.44 -1.25 -8.60
C LYS A 31 -13.33 -0.07 -7.66
N THR A 32 -12.71 -0.22 -6.50
CA THR A 32 -12.60 0.87 -5.53
C THR A 32 -11.24 0.90 -4.83
N GLY A 33 -10.19 1.05 -5.66
CA GLY A 33 -8.95 1.81 -5.41
C GLY A 33 -7.99 1.33 -4.31
N ALA A 34 -6.70 1.31 -4.62
CA ALA A 34 -5.58 0.93 -3.74
C ALA A 34 -5.49 -0.59 -3.43
N ASP A 35 -4.35 -1.17 -3.76
CA ASP A 35 -4.00 -2.54 -3.36
C ASP A 35 -3.83 -2.66 -1.83
N LEU A 36 -3.32 -1.60 -1.17
CA LEU A 36 -3.05 -1.53 0.27
C LEU A 36 -3.93 -0.48 0.96
N VAL A 37 -4.62 -0.89 2.03
CA VAL A 37 -5.41 0.00 2.89
C VAL A 37 -5.25 -0.44 4.34
N GLY A 38 -4.75 0.45 5.20
CA GLY A 38 -4.49 0.12 6.60
C GLY A 38 -4.06 1.33 7.41
N PHE A 39 -3.17 1.08 8.37
CA PHE A 39 -2.63 2.10 9.25
C PHE A 39 -1.10 2.09 9.23
N ILE A 40 -0.50 3.21 9.60
CA ILE A 40 0.94 3.31 9.88
C ILE A 40 1.15 4.18 11.09
N GLU A 41 2.14 3.82 11.89
CA GLU A 41 2.66 4.70 12.94
C GLU A 41 3.84 5.52 12.40
N ALA A 42 3.69 6.84 12.38
CA ALA A 42 4.70 7.78 11.93
C ALA A 42 4.76 8.96 12.90
N GLU A 43 5.96 9.30 13.38
CA GLU A 43 6.20 10.43 14.30
C GLU A 43 5.31 10.40 15.56
N GLY A 44 5.00 9.20 16.07
CA GLY A 44 4.15 9.00 17.25
C GLY A 44 2.65 9.19 17.00
N GLN A 45 2.24 9.31 15.74
CA GLN A 45 0.84 9.38 15.31
C GLN A 45 0.47 8.15 14.48
N VAL A 46 -0.76 7.67 14.66
CA VAL A 46 -1.35 6.65 13.80
C VAL A 46 -2.10 7.34 12.67
N LEU A 47 -1.72 7.05 11.43
CA LEU A 47 -2.28 7.63 10.22
C LEU A 47 -2.97 6.56 9.39
N PHE A 48 -3.97 6.95 8.60
CA PHE A 48 -4.43 6.09 7.51
C PHE A 48 -3.31 5.91 6.49
N LEU A 49 -3.17 4.69 5.99
CA LEU A 49 -2.23 4.33 4.94
C LEU A 49 -2.99 3.81 3.71
N PHE A 50 -2.65 4.37 2.55
CA PHE A 50 -3.16 3.92 1.25
C PHE A 50 -1.97 3.63 0.33
N GLY A 51 -2.06 2.57 -0.47
CA GLY A 51 -0.93 2.22 -1.31
C GLY A 51 -1.23 1.30 -2.47
N GLU A 52 -0.21 1.12 -3.29
CA GLU A 52 -0.28 0.33 -4.52
C GLU A 52 0.89 -0.65 -4.57
N VAL A 53 0.63 -1.88 -5.01
CA VAL A 53 1.64 -2.92 -5.17
C VAL A 53 1.69 -3.35 -6.63
N LYS A 54 2.88 -3.35 -7.21
CA LYS A 54 3.08 -3.91 -8.54
C LYS A 54 4.27 -4.83 -8.56
N THR A 55 4.15 -5.90 -9.34
CA THR A 55 5.25 -6.85 -9.56
C THR A 55 5.80 -6.66 -10.97
N SER A 56 7.13 -6.62 -11.13
CA SER A 56 7.75 -6.55 -12.44
C SER A 56 9.11 -7.24 -12.53
N SER A 57 9.23 -8.06 -13.56
CA SER A 57 10.48 -8.69 -14.03
C SER A 57 11.16 -7.88 -15.14
N GLU A 58 10.62 -6.70 -15.50
CA GLU A 58 11.12 -5.87 -16.61
C GLU A 58 12.50 -5.27 -16.32
N THR A 59 13.52 -5.64 -17.10
CA THR A 59 14.89 -5.11 -16.94
C THR A 59 15.24 -4.02 -17.95
N ALA A 60 14.43 -3.85 -19.00
CA ALA A 60 14.70 -2.91 -20.09
C ALA A 60 14.65 -1.44 -19.66
N ASN A 61 13.80 -1.11 -18.68
CA ASN A 61 13.66 0.24 -18.15
C ASN A 61 13.84 0.24 -16.63
N ARG A 62 14.44 1.31 -16.12
CA ARG A 62 14.52 1.63 -14.70
C ARG A 62 14.14 3.10 -14.50
N PRO A 63 12.98 3.41 -13.89
CA PRO A 63 12.00 2.50 -13.31
C PRO A 63 11.18 1.74 -14.37
N PRO A 64 10.63 0.56 -14.04
CA PRO A 64 9.81 -0.24 -14.97
C PRO A 64 8.47 0.45 -15.30
N GLN A 65 7.80 0.02 -16.37
CA GLN A 65 6.53 0.62 -16.84
C GLN A 65 5.40 0.52 -15.80
N VAL A 66 5.44 -0.47 -14.91
CA VAL A 66 4.48 -0.60 -13.81
C VAL A 66 4.59 0.54 -12.78
N MET A 67 5.70 1.28 -12.77
CA MET A 67 5.83 2.51 -11.99
C MET A 67 5.27 3.72 -12.74
N THR A 68 5.60 3.87 -14.02
CA THR A 68 5.50 5.14 -14.75
C THR A 68 4.32 5.28 -15.70
N SER A 69 3.71 4.17 -16.11
CA SER A 69 2.57 4.18 -17.04
C SER A 69 1.36 4.91 -16.45
N SER A 70 0.38 5.24 -17.30
CA SER A 70 -0.86 5.93 -16.90
C SER A 70 -1.71 5.15 -15.88
N VAL A 71 -1.43 3.85 -15.71
CA VAL A 71 -2.06 2.96 -14.73
C VAL A 71 -1.06 2.43 -13.68
N GLY A 72 0.18 2.92 -13.72
CA GLY A 72 1.26 2.53 -12.83
C GLY A 72 1.17 3.16 -11.44
N ILE A 73 2.08 2.76 -10.55
CA ILE A 73 2.14 3.21 -9.16
C ILE A 73 2.12 4.73 -9.05
N GLU A 74 2.89 5.45 -9.88
CA GLU A 74 2.91 6.92 -9.80
C GLU A 74 1.54 7.56 -10.06
N ALA A 75 0.83 7.10 -11.10
CA ALA A 75 -0.49 7.64 -11.43
C ALA A 75 -1.51 7.32 -10.34
N GLN A 76 -1.44 6.13 -9.75
CA GLN A 76 -2.36 5.72 -8.70
C GLN A 76 -2.12 6.45 -7.37
N LEU A 77 -0.86 6.65 -6.98
CA LEU A 77 -0.55 7.44 -5.77
C LEU A 77 -0.97 8.90 -5.94
N ARG A 78 -0.75 9.52 -7.11
CA ARG A 78 -1.28 10.87 -7.40
C ARG A 78 -2.81 10.91 -7.28
N ASN A 79 -3.49 9.93 -7.88
CA ASN A 79 -4.94 9.82 -7.77
C ASN A 79 -5.41 9.69 -6.31
N LEU A 80 -4.71 8.92 -5.47
CA LEU A 80 -5.01 8.79 -4.05
C LEU A 80 -4.70 10.07 -3.27
N TYR A 81 -3.72 10.86 -3.70
CA TYR A 81 -3.39 12.16 -3.11
C TYR A 81 -4.42 13.25 -3.48
N ASP A 82 -4.79 13.37 -4.74
CA ASP A 82 -5.67 14.44 -5.25
C ASP A 82 -7.16 14.18 -4.94
N ASP A 83 -7.59 12.92 -4.95
CA ASP A 83 -9.00 12.56 -4.86
C ASP A 83 -9.41 12.17 -3.42
N ARG A 84 -9.89 13.17 -2.68
CA ARG A 84 -10.45 12.97 -1.33
C ARG A 84 -11.63 11.98 -1.34
N SER A 85 -12.45 11.96 -2.38
CA SER A 85 -13.61 11.07 -2.46
C SER A 85 -13.18 9.61 -2.50
N LYS A 86 -12.10 9.29 -3.24
CA LYS A 86 -11.49 7.95 -3.21
C LYS A 86 -11.01 7.59 -1.81
N ARG A 87 -10.27 8.46 -1.13
CA ARG A 87 -9.82 8.20 0.25
C ARG A 87 -10.98 7.97 1.20
N LEU A 88 -12.06 8.75 1.09
CA LEU A 88 -13.25 8.57 1.92
C LEU A 88 -13.95 7.23 1.67
N ILE A 89 -13.94 6.71 0.44
CA ILE A 89 -14.44 5.36 0.14
C ILE A 89 -13.60 4.31 0.88
N LEU A 90 -12.27 4.42 0.84
CA LEU A 90 -11.36 3.50 1.55
C LEU A 90 -11.54 3.56 3.06
N ILE A 91 -11.62 4.77 3.62
CA ILE A 91 -11.91 4.99 5.04
C ILE A 91 -13.27 4.39 5.41
N SER A 92 -14.27 4.46 4.53
CA SER A 92 -15.59 3.88 4.80
C SER A 92 -15.55 2.35 4.94
N TYR A 93 -14.64 1.67 4.21
CA TYR A 93 -14.43 0.23 4.36
C TYR A 93 -13.80 -0.11 5.71
N LEU A 94 -12.76 0.65 6.11
CA LEU A 94 -12.17 0.51 7.44
C LEU A 94 -13.19 0.80 8.54
N LYS A 95 -14.04 1.82 8.36
CA LYS A 95 -15.10 2.18 9.31
C LYS A 95 -16.15 1.09 9.44
N ASN A 96 -16.54 0.46 8.34
CA ASN A 96 -17.49 -0.66 8.36
C ASN A 96 -16.91 -1.84 9.15
N LYS A 97 -15.63 -2.15 8.91
CA LYS A 97 -14.91 -3.19 9.66
C LYS A 97 -14.77 -2.85 11.14
N MET A 98 -14.43 -1.61 11.47
CA MET A 98 -14.20 -1.14 12.85
C MET A 98 -15.41 -1.40 13.74
N ARG A 99 -16.63 -1.21 13.22
CA ARG A 99 -17.90 -1.40 13.95
C ARG A 99 -18.11 -2.83 14.46
N HIS A 100 -17.38 -3.80 13.93
CA HIS A 100 -17.45 -5.19 14.38
C HIS A 100 -16.52 -5.49 15.56
N TYR A 101 -15.68 -4.53 15.96
CA TYR A 101 -14.75 -4.69 17.08
C TYR A 101 -15.20 -3.91 18.33
N PRO A 102 -15.03 -4.48 19.54
CA PRO A 102 -15.35 -3.80 20.78
C PRO A 102 -14.37 -2.65 21.09
N GLU A 103 -14.70 -1.84 22.09
CA GLU A 103 -13.77 -0.82 22.63
C GLU A 103 -12.49 -1.46 23.17
N GLY A 104 -11.35 -0.80 22.94
CA GLY A 104 -10.02 -1.30 23.31
C GLY A 104 -9.46 -2.38 22.38
N HIS A 105 -10.16 -2.70 21.28
CA HIS A 105 -9.58 -3.55 20.24
C HIS A 105 -8.58 -2.73 19.40
N PRO A 106 -7.35 -3.21 19.14
CA PRO A 106 -6.31 -2.45 18.45
C PRO A 106 -6.75 -1.83 17.11
N PHE A 107 -7.49 -2.57 16.28
CA PHE A 107 -8.04 -2.04 15.02
C PHE A 107 -8.93 -0.82 15.21
N ARG A 108 -9.76 -0.83 16.26
CA ARG A 108 -10.68 0.27 16.56
C ARG A 108 -9.88 1.47 17.06
N ASP A 109 -8.92 1.25 17.95
CA ASP A 109 -8.06 2.31 18.46
C ASP A 109 -7.25 2.97 17.33
N ASP A 110 -6.70 2.17 16.41
CA ASP A 110 -6.02 2.65 15.21
C ASP A 110 -6.95 3.43 14.27
N PHE A 111 -8.17 2.91 14.04
CA PHE A 111 -9.15 3.60 13.22
C PHE A 111 -9.53 4.97 13.81
N GLU A 112 -9.80 5.03 15.11
CA GLU A 112 -10.17 6.27 15.80
C GLU A 112 -9.00 7.27 15.81
N ALA A 113 -7.76 6.79 16.01
CA ALA A 113 -6.58 7.62 15.92
C ALA A 113 -6.33 8.16 14.50
N GLY A 114 -6.43 7.30 13.48
CA GLY A 114 -6.33 7.68 12.07
C GLY A 114 -7.45 8.62 11.63
N GLU A 115 -8.70 8.41 12.10
CA GLU A 115 -9.82 9.31 11.84
C GLU A 115 -9.55 10.69 12.44
N ARG A 116 -9.06 10.77 13.69
CA ARG A 116 -8.65 12.05 14.30
C ARG A 116 -7.55 12.74 13.51
N ALA A 117 -6.50 12.03 13.11
CA ALA A 117 -5.40 12.61 12.33
C ALA A 117 -5.89 13.13 10.96
N TYR A 118 -6.71 12.35 10.27
CA TYR A 118 -7.22 12.68 8.93
C TYR A 118 -8.21 13.84 8.90
N TYR A 119 -9.00 14.05 9.97
CA TYR A 119 -9.93 15.17 10.08
C TYR A 119 -9.38 16.36 10.86
N SER A 120 -8.14 16.26 11.37
CA SER A 120 -7.42 17.40 11.92
C SER A 120 -7.02 18.41 10.84
N GLY A 121 -6.51 19.58 11.23
CA GLY A 121 -6.25 20.71 10.32
C GLY A 121 -5.35 20.41 9.12
N ASP A 122 -4.46 19.42 9.24
CA ASP A 122 -3.48 19.07 8.20
C ASP A 122 -3.91 17.90 7.30
N CYS A 123 -5.02 17.22 7.60
CA CYS A 123 -5.51 16.07 6.84
C CYS A 123 -4.43 15.00 6.64
N ASP A 124 -3.90 14.46 7.75
CA ASP A 124 -2.73 13.59 7.72
C ASP A 124 -3.08 12.15 7.29
N PHE A 125 -2.34 11.65 6.30
CA PHE A 125 -2.36 10.26 5.81
C PHE A 125 -1.03 9.93 5.12
N GLN A 126 -0.72 8.64 5.02
CA GLN A 126 0.49 8.16 4.35
C GLN A 126 0.15 7.48 3.02
N LEU A 127 0.96 7.76 2.00
CA LEU A 127 0.97 6.99 0.76
C LEU A 127 2.17 6.05 0.69
N ILE A 128 1.96 4.85 0.16
CA ILE A 128 3.03 3.88 -0.08
C ILE A 128 2.93 3.21 -1.44
N GLY A 129 4.04 3.14 -2.17
CA GLY A 129 4.16 2.34 -3.40
C GLY A 129 5.17 1.23 -3.19
N VAL A 130 4.78 -0.02 -3.48
CA VAL A 130 5.67 -1.17 -3.37
C VAL A 130 5.87 -1.82 -4.74
N LEU A 131 7.12 -1.85 -5.18
CA LEU A 131 7.55 -2.55 -6.38
C LEU A 131 8.20 -3.89 -5.97
N VAL A 132 7.54 -5.00 -6.28
CA VAL A 132 8.09 -6.34 -6.06
C VAL A 132 8.81 -6.82 -7.32
N ARG A 133 10.03 -7.31 -7.16
CA ARG A 133 10.96 -7.61 -8.25
C ARG A 133 11.61 -8.98 -8.04
N ASP A 134 11.87 -9.67 -9.13
CA ASP A 134 12.58 -10.95 -9.21
C ASP A 134 13.85 -10.82 -10.08
N VAL A 135 14.51 -9.66 -9.97
CA VAL A 135 15.74 -9.30 -10.72
C VAL A 135 16.73 -8.64 -9.77
N GLU A 136 17.96 -8.42 -10.24
CA GLU A 136 19.00 -7.74 -9.45
C GLU A 136 18.58 -6.33 -8.97
N PRO A 137 18.84 -5.99 -7.69
CA PRO A 137 18.52 -4.69 -7.13
C PRO A 137 19.13 -3.49 -7.87
N ASP A 138 18.34 -2.42 -8.02
CA ASP A 138 18.82 -1.13 -8.51
C ASP A 138 18.02 0.02 -7.93
N GLU A 139 18.71 1.01 -7.39
CA GLU A 139 18.10 2.19 -6.77
C GLU A 139 17.16 2.95 -7.72
N ARG A 140 17.49 2.97 -9.03
CA ARG A 140 16.72 3.68 -10.07
C ARG A 140 15.33 3.09 -10.29
N ASP A 141 15.07 1.89 -9.81
CA ASP A 141 13.75 1.27 -9.86
C ASP A 141 12.70 2.06 -9.09
N VAL A 142 13.12 2.85 -8.10
CA VAL A 142 12.23 3.71 -7.30
C VAL A 142 12.68 5.16 -7.21
N SER A 143 13.99 5.46 -7.21
CA SER A 143 14.48 6.82 -6.91
C SER A 143 14.03 7.87 -7.94
N VAL A 144 13.96 7.50 -9.21
CA VAL A 144 13.48 8.39 -10.28
C VAL A 144 11.99 8.70 -10.10
N SER A 145 11.18 7.67 -9.80
CA SER A 145 9.75 7.84 -9.51
C SER A 145 9.52 8.64 -8.24
N TYR A 146 10.29 8.39 -7.18
CA TYR A 146 10.26 9.16 -5.95
C TYR A 146 10.56 10.64 -6.23
N GLY A 147 11.61 10.92 -7.02
CA GLY A 147 11.97 12.27 -7.43
C GLY A 147 10.85 13.03 -8.15
N ARG A 148 10.05 12.34 -8.96
CA ARG A 148 8.86 12.91 -9.63
C ARG A 148 7.65 13.08 -8.71
N LEU A 149 7.47 12.16 -7.77
CA LEU A 149 6.30 12.14 -6.89
C LEU A 149 6.45 13.15 -5.75
N ARG A 150 7.63 13.25 -5.13
CA ARG A 150 7.90 14.18 -4.01
C ARG A 150 7.72 15.67 -4.35
N THR A 151 7.73 16.03 -5.63
CA THR A 151 7.52 17.41 -6.07
C THR A 151 6.03 17.75 -6.21
N GLN A 152 5.17 16.73 -6.26
CA GLN A 152 3.73 16.86 -6.40
C GLN A 152 2.98 16.48 -5.11
N ILE A 153 3.51 15.50 -4.39
CA ILE A 153 3.07 15.04 -3.07
C ILE A 153 4.04 15.63 -2.06
N LEU A 154 3.55 16.45 -1.13
CA LEU A 154 4.37 17.23 -0.20
C LEU A 154 5.12 16.34 0.81
N GLU A 155 6.42 16.62 0.99
CA GLU A 155 7.18 16.28 2.20
C GLU A 155 6.82 17.26 3.33
N PRO A 156 6.86 16.86 4.62
CA PRO A 156 7.38 15.58 5.14
C PRO A 156 6.35 14.45 5.25
N LYS A 157 5.08 14.69 4.92
CA LYS A 157 3.97 13.92 5.48
C LYS A 157 3.44 12.74 4.67
N GLY A 158 3.92 12.39 3.47
CA GLY A 158 3.26 11.23 2.86
C GLY A 158 3.67 10.72 1.49
N ILE A 159 4.92 10.31 1.29
CA ILE A 159 5.16 9.23 0.32
C ILE A 159 6.34 8.34 0.69
N LYS A 160 6.11 7.02 0.74
CA LYS A 160 7.16 6.00 0.83
C LYS A 160 7.15 5.17 -0.43
N LEU A 161 8.30 4.99 -1.08
CA LEU A 161 8.44 4.02 -2.17
C LEU A 161 9.43 2.96 -1.74
N LEU A 162 9.05 1.70 -1.92
CA LEU A 162 9.86 0.53 -1.55
C LEU A 162 10.02 -0.37 -2.77
N ALA A 163 11.24 -0.84 -3.02
CA ALA A 163 11.51 -1.93 -3.93
C ALA A 163 11.86 -3.18 -3.11
N LEU A 164 11.10 -4.25 -3.29
CA LEU A 164 11.32 -5.55 -2.66
C LEU A 164 11.87 -6.52 -3.71
N TYR A 165 13.02 -7.11 -3.44
CA TYR A 165 13.68 -8.03 -4.36
C TYR A 165 13.62 -9.45 -3.81
N LEU A 166 13.11 -10.36 -4.63
CA LEU A 166 12.99 -11.77 -4.34
C LEU A 166 14.05 -12.53 -5.13
N PRO A 167 14.74 -13.50 -4.50
CA PRO A 167 15.76 -14.32 -5.18
C PRO A 167 15.14 -15.40 -6.09
N ILE A 168 13.81 -15.50 -6.14
CA ILE A 168 13.06 -16.54 -6.83
C ILE A 168 12.34 -15.89 -8.02
N GLN A 169 12.45 -16.48 -9.21
CA GLN A 169 11.77 -15.96 -10.39
C GLN A 169 10.25 -16.07 -10.24
N ARG A 170 9.53 -15.09 -10.78
CA ARG A 170 8.07 -15.00 -10.64
C ARG A 170 7.32 -16.22 -11.15
N ASN A 171 7.84 -16.89 -12.18
CA ASN A 171 7.27 -18.11 -12.73
C ASN A 171 7.35 -19.32 -11.77
N GLU A 172 8.22 -19.28 -10.75
CA GLU A 172 8.39 -20.34 -9.76
C GLU A 172 7.50 -20.16 -8.52
N TRP A 173 6.98 -18.96 -8.29
CA TRP A 173 6.26 -18.62 -7.05
C TRP A 173 5.04 -19.52 -6.80
N LEU A 174 4.26 -19.82 -7.83
CA LEU A 174 3.08 -20.68 -7.68
C LEU A 174 3.44 -22.11 -7.32
N SER A 175 4.58 -22.64 -7.77
CA SER A 175 5.02 -23.98 -7.37
C SER A 175 5.34 -23.99 -5.88
N ILE A 176 6.18 -23.06 -5.45
CA ILE A 176 6.66 -22.97 -4.06
C ILE A 176 5.53 -22.72 -3.07
N ILE A 177 4.56 -21.86 -3.43
CA ILE A 177 3.42 -21.56 -2.55
C ILE A 177 2.49 -22.78 -2.42
N ASN A 178 2.34 -23.58 -3.47
CA ASN A 178 1.43 -24.73 -3.49
C ASN A 178 2.12 -26.05 -3.09
N GLU A 179 3.44 -26.06 -2.97
CA GLU A 179 4.18 -27.19 -2.39
C GLU A 179 3.82 -27.27 -0.90
N ASN A 180 2.95 -28.23 -0.57
CA ASN A 180 2.75 -28.63 0.81
C ASN A 180 4.10 -29.10 1.36
N PRO A 181 4.62 -28.53 2.46
CA PRO A 181 5.72 -29.15 3.16
C PRO A 181 5.23 -30.53 3.63
N GLU A 182 5.88 -31.60 3.14
CA GLU A 182 5.70 -32.97 3.66
C GLU A 182 6.07 -33.07 5.15
#